data_AF-A0AAU5YIR3-F1
#
_entry.id   AF-A0AAU5YIR3-F1
#
_cell.length_a   1.000
_cell.length_b   1.000
_cell.length_c   1.000
_cell.angle_alpha   90.00
_cell.angle_beta   90.00
_cell.angle_gamma   90.00
#
_symmetry.space_group_name_H-M   'P 1'
#
loop_
_entity.id
_entity.type
_entity.pdbx_description
1 polymer ?
#
loop_
_entity_poly.entity_id
_entity_poly.type
_entity_poly.pdbx_seq_one_letter_code
_entity_poly.pdbx_strand_id
1 'polypeptide(L)'
;MARASLTTPAPRTGLVVVQPFRRKHCAACRRGPMPMVVLEDAAPRCLDCADLGHLVFLPRGDTALTRRSREESGLSAVVVRFNRRKGRYERQGVLVEEAALARAEERCLADAEARRRRRVRDARRRAAQDERFAETFAAEILRLFPGCPGDRARGIAAHASLRGSGRVGRSAAGRALSEGAVVSAVVASVRHLDTPYDRLLMSGMPRHEARRRIATEVEGRLREWGAGRVGGGGGGGGGGGAPPPIGPRVSSPVVGMVIDHERGCT
;
A
#
# COMPACT_ATOMS: atom_id res chain seq x y z
N MET A 1 35.22 -41.32 -10.72
CA MET A 1 34.31 -40.72 -9.71
C MET A 1 34.91 -39.40 -9.22
N ALA A 2 34.42 -38.27 -9.74
CA ALA A 2 35.03 -36.96 -9.50
C ALA A 2 34.69 -36.42 -8.10
N ARG A 3 35.74 -36.08 -7.31
CA ARG A 3 35.62 -35.34 -6.06
C ARG A 3 35.19 -33.91 -6.39
N ALA A 4 33.94 -33.56 -6.07
CA ALA A 4 33.50 -32.16 -6.09
C ALA A 4 34.21 -31.41 -4.95
N SER A 5 35.15 -30.54 -5.33
CA SER A 5 35.81 -29.64 -4.39
C SER A 5 34.78 -28.64 -3.86
N LEU A 6 34.44 -28.76 -2.57
CA LEU A 6 33.56 -27.83 -1.86
C LEU A 6 34.42 -26.62 -1.47
N THR A 7 34.71 -25.74 -2.42
CA THR A 7 35.38 -24.48 -2.11
C THR A 7 34.43 -23.65 -1.26
N THR A 8 34.74 -23.58 0.04
CA THR A 8 34.06 -22.71 0.99
C THR A 8 34.37 -21.27 0.60
N PRO A 9 33.36 -20.40 0.38
CA PRO A 9 33.64 -19.02 0.02
C PRO A 9 34.43 -18.33 1.14
N ALA A 10 35.56 -17.73 0.79
CA ALA A 10 36.39 -16.97 1.73
C ALA A 10 35.58 -15.77 2.29
N PRO A 11 35.56 -15.55 3.61
CA PRO A 11 34.77 -14.48 4.20
C PRO A 11 35.43 -13.13 3.93
N ARG A 12 34.69 -12.23 3.28
CA ARG A 12 34.91 -10.79 3.45
C ARG A 12 34.22 -10.43 4.77
N THR A 13 35.00 -10.41 5.86
CA THR A 13 34.71 -9.88 7.21
C THR A 13 33.61 -10.58 8.06
N GLY A 14 33.73 -11.89 8.34
CA GLY A 14 32.96 -12.52 9.44
C GLY A 14 33.09 -14.04 9.55
N LEU A 15 32.83 -14.58 10.75
CA LEU A 15 32.81 -16.02 11.01
C LEU A 15 31.67 -16.71 10.26
N VAL A 16 31.93 -17.89 9.71
CA VAL A 16 30.96 -18.69 8.96
C VAL A 16 30.84 -20.08 9.56
N VAL A 17 29.61 -20.47 9.86
CA VAL A 17 29.24 -21.79 10.38
C VAL A 17 28.44 -22.51 9.31
N VAL A 18 28.77 -23.76 9.06
CA VAL A 18 28.11 -24.58 8.04
C VAL A 18 27.22 -25.60 8.72
N GLN A 19 25.97 -25.73 8.27
CA GLN A 19 25.14 -26.90 8.55
C GLN A 19 25.50 -27.99 7.54
N PRO A 20 26.20 -29.06 7.95
CA PRO A 20 26.73 -30.03 7.02
C PRO A 20 25.61 -30.93 6.49
N PHE A 21 25.67 -31.26 5.20
CA PHE A 21 24.73 -32.22 4.60
C PHE A 21 25.06 -33.68 4.96
N ARG A 22 26.33 -33.97 5.27
CA ARG A 22 26.80 -35.30 5.70
C ARG A 22 27.16 -35.25 7.19
N ARG A 23 27.06 -36.38 7.88
CA ARG A 23 27.52 -36.53 9.28
C ARG A 23 28.99 -36.14 9.38
N LYS A 24 29.33 -35.27 10.34
CA LYS A 24 30.70 -34.80 10.61
C LYS A 24 30.99 -34.93 12.10
N HIS A 25 32.20 -35.37 12.43
CA HIS A 25 32.74 -35.40 13.79
C HIS A 25 33.80 -34.31 13.92
N CYS A 26 33.96 -33.77 15.14
CA CYS A 26 34.97 -32.77 15.43
C CYS A 26 36.37 -33.38 15.32
N ALA A 27 37.28 -32.71 14.63
CA ALA A 27 38.67 -33.14 14.51
C ALA A 27 39.47 -32.98 15.82
N ALA A 28 39.02 -32.17 16.78
CA ALA A 28 39.68 -31.98 18.07
C ALA A 28 39.15 -32.98 19.12
N CYS A 29 37.89 -32.83 19.51
CA CYS A 29 37.31 -33.60 20.61
C CYS A 29 36.69 -34.94 20.18
N ARG A 30 36.68 -35.25 18.86
CA ARG A 30 36.09 -36.46 18.28
C ARG A 30 34.58 -36.64 18.50
N ARG A 31 33.89 -35.68 19.13
CA ARG A 31 32.43 -35.71 19.32
C ARG A 31 31.67 -35.50 18.01
N GLY A 32 30.47 -36.06 17.93
CA GLY A 32 29.57 -35.92 16.79
C GLY A 32 28.54 -37.05 16.73
N PRO A 33 27.67 -37.07 15.71
CA PRO A 33 27.63 -36.13 14.57
C PRO A 33 27.14 -34.73 14.97
N MET A 34 27.77 -33.69 14.42
CA MET A 34 27.48 -32.30 14.77
C MET A 34 26.45 -31.66 13.81
N PRO A 35 25.46 -30.89 14.33
CA PRO A 35 24.48 -30.19 13.50
C PRO A 35 25.05 -28.93 12.82
N MET A 36 26.13 -28.38 13.37
CA MET A 36 26.82 -27.19 12.88
C MET A 36 28.33 -27.40 13.01
N VAL A 37 29.08 -26.89 12.03
CA VAL A 37 30.54 -27.06 11.96
C VAL A 37 31.21 -25.76 11.55
N VAL A 38 32.34 -25.46 12.18
CA VAL A 38 33.28 -24.42 11.74
C VAL A 38 34.43 -25.12 11.01
N LEU A 39 34.89 -24.52 9.91
CA LEU A 39 36.08 -25.01 9.22
C LEU A 39 37.28 -24.16 9.65
N GLU A 40 38.18 -24.76 10.41
CA GLU A 40 39.46 -24.18 10.84
C GLU A 40 40.58 -25.05 10.28
N ASP A 41 41.54 -24.45 9.59
CA ASP A 41 42.65 -25.18 8.92
C ASP A 41 42.18 -26.35 8.06
N ALA A 42 41.06 -26.16 7.35
CA ALA A 42 40.35 -27.18 6.56
C ALA A 42 39.84 -28.40 7.37
N ALA A 43 39.90 -28.37 8.70
CA ALA A 43 39.39 -29.38 9.60
C ALA A 43 38.03 -28.96 10.22
N PRO A 44 37.08 -29.90 10.36
CA PRO A 44 35.79 -29.61 10.99
C PRO A 44 35.91 -29.49 12.53
N ARG A 45 35.47 -28.38 13.11
CA ARG A 45 35.38 -28.16 14.56
C ARG A 45 33.91 -28.06 15.02
N CYS A 46 33.62 -28.52 16.24
CA CYS A 46 32.32 -28.24 16.87
C CYS A 46 32.29 -26.77 17.32
N LEU A 47 31.10 -26.27 17.66
CA LEU A 47 30.97 -24.90 18.16
C LEU A 47 31.79 -24.69 19.44
N ASP A 48 31.83 -25.66 20.36
CA ASP A 48 32.61 -25.54 21.60
C ASP A 48 34.12 -25.44 21.35
N CYS A 49 34.67 -26.30 20.47
CA CYS A 49 36.11 -26.28 20.14
C CYS A 49 36.51 -25.09 19.27
N ALA A 50 35.54 -24.38 18.70
CA ALA A 50 35.74 -23.15 17.94
C ALA A 50 35.36 -21.89 18.75
N ASP A 51 35.18 -22.04 20.07
CA ASP A 51 34.77 -20.98 21.00
C ASP A 51 33.44 -20.28 20.66
N LEU A 52 32.56 -20.92 19.89
CA LEU A 52 31.21 -20.45 19.52
C LEU A 52 30.07 -21.16 20.28
N GLY A 53 30.40 -22.09 21.19
CA GLY A 53 29.42 -22.91 21.91
C GLY A 53 28.45 -22.13 22.79
N HIS A 54 28.83 -20.91 23.21
CA HIS A 54 28.02 -20.01 24.02
C HIS A 54 27.04 -19.15 23.20
N LEU A 55 27.09 -19.22 21.86
CA LEU A 55 26.21 -18.45 21.00
C LEU A 55 24.90 -19.20 20.73
N VAL A 56 23.81 -18.45 20.68
CA VAL A 56 22.48 -18.97 20.36
C VAL A 56 22.17 -18.81 18.88
N PHE A 57 21.47 -19.78 18.29
CA PHE A 57 21.10 -19.76 16.88
C PHE A 57 19.77 -19.05 16.67
N LEU A 58 19.83 -17.91 15.97
CA LEU A 58 18.66 -17.19 15.45
C LEU A 58 18.42 -17.57 13.98
N PRO A 59 17.31 -18.26 13.64
CA PRO A 59 16.96 -18.56 12.26
C PRO A 59 16.64 -17.29 11.46
N ARG A 60 16.81 -17.37 10.13
CA ARG A 60 16.38 -16.31 9.20
C ARG A 60 14.86 -16.13 9.26
N GLY A 61 14.38 -14.90 9.07
CA GLY A 61 12.97 -14.60 8.91
C GLY A 61 12.67 -13.13 9.17
N ASP A 62 12.96 -12.68 10.38
CA ASP A 62 12.88 -11.26 10.74
C ASP A 62 14.22 -10.58 10.46
N THR A 63 14.25 -9.76 9.41
CA THR A 63 15.43 -8.99 9.00
C THR A 63 15.83 -7.96 10.06
N ALA A 64 14.88 -7.32 10.73
CA ALA A 64 15.19 -6.33 11.76
C ALA A 64 15.82 -7.00 12.98
N LEU A 65 15.22 -8.11 13.43
CA LEU A 65 15.75 -8.90 14.55
C LEU A 65 17.13 -9.48 14.24
N THR A 66 17.30 -10.09 13.06
CA THR A 66 18.59 -10.67 12.64
C THR A 66 19.68 -9.62 12.53
N ARG A 67 19.37 -8.44 11.96
CA ARG A 67 20.34 -7.35 11.84
C ARG A 67 20.73 -6.82 13.22
N ARG A 68 19.75 -6.52 14.07
CA ARG A 68 19.95 -5.95 15.41
C ARG A 68 20.70 -6.89 16.34
N SER A 69 20.35 -8.17 16.35
CA SER A 69 21.02 -9.16 17.19
C SER A 69 22.51 -9.26 16.84
N ARG A 70 22.86 -9.17 15.55
CA ARG A 70 24.27 -9.13 15.11
C ARG A 70 24.98 -7.84 15.48
N GLU A 71 24.31 -6.69 15.36
CA GLU A 71 24.89 -5.38 15.72
C GLU A 71 25.15 -5.27 17.23
N GLU A 72 24.31 -5.91 18.04
CA GLU A 72 24.43 -5.89 19.51
C GLU A 72 25.33 -6.97 20.09
N SER A 73 25.68 -7.99 19.30
CA SER A 73 26.58 -9.05 19.75
C SER A 73 28.03 -8.64 19.57
N GLY A 74 28.86 -8.87 20.58
CA GLY A 74 30.31 -8.75 20.45
C GLY A 74 30.88 -9.83 19.51
N LEU A 75 30.31 -11.03 19.53
CA LEU A 75 30.67 -12.15 18.67
C LEU A 75 29.45 -12.66 17.89
N SER A 76 29.60 -12.84 16.58
CA SER A 76 28.55 -13.43 15.75
C SER A 76 29.10 -14.25 14.58
N ALA A 77 28.35 -15.27 14.17
CA ALA A 77 28.69 -16.09 13.02
C ALA A 77 27.49 -16.31 12.10
N VAL A 78 27.72 -16.27 10.79
CA VAL A 78 26.66 -16.51 9.80
C VAL A 78 26.51 -18.01 9.58
N VAL A 79 25.30 -18.52 9.73
CA VAL A 79 25.01 -19.94 9.48
C VAL A 79 24.54 -20.14 8.05
N VAL A 80 25.21 -21.02 7.32
CA VAL A 80 24.89 -21.36 5.93
C VAL A 80 24.64 -22.84 5.76
N ARG A 81 23.84 -23.19 4.76
CA ARG A 81 23.60 -24.58 4.35
C ARG A 81 23.65 -24.69 2.84
N PHE A 82 24.28 -25.76 2.36
CA PHE A 82 24.34 -26.03 0.93
C PHE A 82 22.96 -26.47 0.41
N ASN A 83 22.41 -25.71 -0.53
CA ASN A 83 21.19 -26.05 -1.24
C ASN A 83 21.54 -26.88 -2.48
N ARG A 84 21.36 -28.20 -2.40
CA ARG A 84 21.71 -29.14 -3.48
C ARG A 84 20.97 -28.85 -4.78
N ARG A 85 19.69 -28.44 -4.71
CA ARG A 85 18.87 -28.14 -5.90
C ARG A 85 19.39 -26.93 -6.66
N LYS A 86 19.93 -25.95 -5.93
CA LYS A 86 20.43 -24.69 -6.52
C LYS A 86 21.96 -24.61 -6.66
N GLY A 87 22.67 -25.67 -6.26
CA GLY A 87 24.13 -25.75 -6.34
C GLY A 87 24.90 -24.69 -5.54
N ARG A 88 24.30 -24.08 -4.51
CA ARG A 88 24.92 -22.97 -3.77
C ARG A 88 24.60 -22.98 -2.27
N TYR A 89 25.43 -22.30 -1.48
CA TYR A 89 25.14 -22.05 -0.06
C TYR A 89 24.07 -20.96 0.09
N GLU A 90 23.11 -21.22 0.98
CA GLU A 90 22.10 -20.25 1.39
C GLU A 90 22.23 -19.96 2.88
N ARG A 91 22.11 -18.68 3.26
CA ARG A 91 22.02 -18.29 4.67
C ARG A 91 20.79 -18.91 5.31
N GLN A 92 20.98 -19.51 6.48
CA GLN A 92 19.94 -20.12 7.31
C GLN A 92 19.61 -19.29 8.54
N GLY A 93 20.56 -18.48 9.01
CA GLY A 93 20.42 -17.68 10.22
C GLY A 93 21.78 -17.18 10.70
N VAL A 94 21.85 -16.83 11.97
CA VAL A 94 23.04 -16.27 12.62
C VAL A 94 23.20 -16.86 14.01
N LEU A 95 24.44 -17.11 14.44
CA LEU A 95 24.79 -17.30 15.84
C LEU A 95 25.11 -15.93 16.44
N VAL A 96 24.53 -15.65 17.59
CA VAL A 96 24.62 -14.36 18.32
C VAL A 96 24.66 -14.63 19.82
N GLU A 97 25.07 -13.64 20.59
CA GLU A 97 25.03 -13.74 22.06
C GLU A 97 23.58 -13.70 22.54
N GLU A 98 23.24 -14.50 23.55
CA GLU A 98 21.89 -14.57 24.11
C GLU A 98 21.41 -13.20 24.62
N ALA A 99 22.26 -12.48 25.35
CA ALA A 99 21.96 -11.15 25.84
C ALA A 99 21.71 -10.13 24.71
N ALA A 100 22.43 -10.26 23.59
CA ALA A 100 22.25 -9.41 22.43
C ALA A 100 20.94 -9.71 21.68
N LEU A 101 20.57 -10.99 21.59
CA LEU A 101 19.27 -11.40 21.05
C LEU A 101 18.12 -10.83 21.92
N ALA A 102 18.18 -10.99 23.24
CA ALA A 102 17.14 -10.51 24.15
C ALA A 102 16.92 -8.99 24.03
N ARG A 103 17.99 -8.20 24.02
CA ARG A 103 17.90 -6.74 23.79
C ARG A 103 17.36 -6.39 22.41
N ALA A 104 17.74 -7.15 21.37
CA ALA A 104 17.21 -6.93 20.03
C ALA A 104 15.70 -7.22 19.95
N GLU A 105 15.22 -8.28 20.60
CA GLU A 105 13.80 -8.62 20.71
C GLU A 105 13.00 -7.52 21.43
N GLU A 106 13.49 -7.05 22.57
CA GLU A 106 12.86 -5.97 23.33
C GLU A 106 12.68 -4.70 22.48
N ARG A 107 13.73 -4.28 21.77
CA ARG A 107 13.67 -3.12 20.86
C ARG A 107 12.69 -3.35 19.70
N CYS A 108 12.67 -4.54 19.11
CA CYS A 108 11.73 -4.88 18.04
C CYS A 108 10.28 -4.81 18.50
N LEU A 109 9.99 -5.31 19.71
CA LEU A 109 8.67 -5.23 20.33
C LEU A 109 8.27 -3.78 20.62
N ALA A 110 9.18 -2.98 21.19
CA ALA A 110 8.95 -1.56 21.46
C ALA A 110 8.61 -0.77 20.17
N ASP A 111 9.35 -1.01 19.09
CA ASP A 111 9.08 -0.39 17.78
C ASP A 111 7.76 -0.83 17.18
N ALA A 112 7.40 -2.11 17.33
CA ALA A 112 6.12 -2.63 16.85
C ALA A 112 4.95 -1.96 17.57
N GLU A 113 5.04 -1.81 18.89
CA GLU A 113 4.02 -1.15 19.70
C GLU A 113 3.94 0.35 19.41
N ALA A 114 5.08 1.04 19.29
CA ALA A 114 5.12 2.45 18.89
C ALA A 114 4.44 2.68 17.53
N ARG A 115 4.76 1.83 16.54
CA ARG A 115 4.11 1.87 15.20
C ARG A 115 2.61 1.57 15.30
N ARG A 116 2.19 0.61 16.12
CA ARG A 116 0.77 0.29 16.35
C ARG A 116 0.02 1.47 16.95
N ARG A 117 0.53 2.06 18.03
CA ARG A 117 -0.05 3.25 18.68
C ARG A 117 -0.17 4.42 17.71
N ARG A 118 0.85 4.66 16.89
CA ARG A 118 0.80 5.70 15.84
C ARG A 118 -0.29 5.43 14.81
N ARG A 119 -0.41 4.18 14.33
CA ARG A 119 -1.49 3.80 13.38
C ARG A 119 -2.88 4.03 13.96
N VAL A 120 -3.11 3.68 15.23
CA VAL A 120 -4.39 3.90 15.91
C VAL A 120 -4.70 5.40 16.03
N ARG A 121 -3.75 6.20 16.51
CA ARG A 121 -3.93 7.67 16.63
C ARG A 121 -4.17 8.32 15.27
N ASP A 122 -3.39 7.93 14.26
CA ASP A 122 -3.54 8.44 12.90
C ASP A 122 -4.88 8.01 12.27
N ALA A 123 -5.37 6.81 12.55
CA ALA A 123 -6.69 6.34 12.10
C ALA A 123 -7.82 7.17 12.73
N ARG A 124 -7.77 7.41 14.05
CA ARG A 124 -8.73 8.28 14.74
C ARG A 124 -8.71 9.70 14.21
N ARG A 125 -7.52 10.28 14.03
CA ARG A 125 -7.36 11.62 13.48
C ARG A 125 -7.94 11.73 12.06
N ARG A 126 -7.74 10.71 11.21
CA ARG A 126 -8.30 10.68 9.86
C ARG A 126 -9.82 10.54 9.87
N ALA A 127 -10.38 9.67 10.70
CA ALA A 127 -11.83 9.51 10.82
C ALA A 127 -12.50 10.84 11.20
N ALA A 128 -11.96 11.55 12.20
CA ALA A 128 -12.48 12.86 12.60
C ALA A 128 -12.33 13.93 11.50
N GLN A 129 -11.28 13.86 10.67
CA GLN A 129 -11.12 14.76 9.52
C GLN A 129 -12.11 14.43 8.41
N ASP A 130 -12.33 13.15 8.14
CA ASP A 130 -13.25 12.68 7.10
C ASP A 130 -14.70 13.03 7.49
N GLU A 131 -15.07 12.97 8.78
CA GLU A 131 -16.38 13.41 9.29
C GLU A 131 -16.61 14.92 9.11
N ARG A 132 -15.67 15.76 9.55
CA ARG A 132 -15.75 17.22 9.36
C ARG A 132 -15.80 17.62 7.88
N PHE A 133 -15.04 16.90 7.04
CA PHE A 133 -15.09 17.09 5.61
C PHE A 133 -16.47 16.72 5.05
N ALA A 134 -17.07 15.60 5.47
CA ALA A 134 -18.42 15.21 5.08
C ALA A 134 -19.47 16.26 5.48
N GLU A 135 -19.41 16.79 6.70
CA GLU A 135 -20.32 17.85 7.16
C GLU A 135 -20.23 19.09 6.28
N THR A 136 -19.00 19.57 6.02
CA THR A 136 -18.76 20.77 5.21
C THR A 136 -19.17 20.53 3.75
N PHE A 137 -18.90 19.35 3.21
CA PHE A 137 -19.28 18.97 1.84
C PHE A 137 -20.80 18.89 1.69
N ALA A 138 -21.51 18.33 2.67
CA ALA A 138 -22.97 18.25 2.66
C ALA A 138 -23.60 19.66 2.71
N ALA A 139 -23.07 20.56 3.55
CA ALA A 139 -23.50 21.94 3.60
C ALA A 139 -23.31 22.64 2.24
N GLU A 140 -22.19 22.41 1.57
CA GLU A 140 -21.92 22.99 0.26
C GLU A 140 -22.83 22.42 -0.84
N ILE A 141 -23.16 21.12 -0.80
CA ILE A 141 -24.20 20.54 -1.67
C ILE A 141 -25.52 21.29 -1.48
N LEU A 142 -25.98 21.46 -0.24
CA LEU A 142 -27.26 22.12 0.04
C LEU A 142 -27.25 23.60 -0.36
N ARG A 143 -26.10 24.26 -0.32
CA ARG A 143 -25.94 25.65 -0.81
C ARG A 143 -26.08 25.75 -2.33
N LEU A 144 -25.55 24.78 -3.07
CA LEU A 144 -25.60 24.72 -4.54
C LEU A 144 -26.92 24.14 -5.05
N PHE A 145 -27.50 23.20 -4.31
CA PHE A 145 -28.70 22.44 -4.66
C PHE A 145 -29.71 22.46 -3.49
N PRO A 146 -30.39 23.59 -3.25
CA PRO A 146 -31.27 23.77 -2.09
C PRO A 146 -32.48 22.82 -2.05
N GLY A 147 -32.90 22.27 -3.19
CA GLY A 147 -33.95 21.26 -3.27
C GLY A 147 -33.48 19.82 -3.04
N CYS A 148 -32.18 19.59 -2.80
CA CYS A 148 -31.65 18.27 -2.51
C CYS A 148 -32.05 17.82 -1.09
N PRO A 149 -32.58 16.60 -0.89
CA PRO A 149 -32.87 16.08 0.44
C PRO A 149 -31.62 16.05 1.34
N GLY A 150 -31.78 16.40 2.62
CA GLY A 150 -30.63 16.51 3.53
C GLY A 150 -29.91 15.18 3.79
N ASP A 151 -30.64 14.07 3.85
CA ASP A 151 -30.10 12.71 3.92
C ASP A 151 -29.34 12.34 2.63
N ARG A 152 -29.86 12.74 1.47
CA ARG A 152 -29.20 12.57 0.17
C ARG A 152 -27.86 13.33 0.12
N ALA A 153 -27.85 14.60 0.53
CA ALA A 153 -26.62 15.40 0.60
C ALA A 153 -25.58 14.79 1.55
N ARG A 154 -26.00 14.32 2.73
CA ARG A 154 -25.12 13.60 3.68
C ARG A 154 -24.58 12.31 3.10
N GLY A 155 -25.39 11.54 2.37
CA GLY A 155 -24.97 10.31 1.69
C GLY A 155 -23.91 10.55 0.63
N ILE A 156 -24.09 11.58 -0.21
CA ILE A 156 -23.11 12.00 -1.22
C ILE A 156 -21.81 12.43 -0.55
N ALA A 157 -21.90 13.26 0.49
CA ALA A 157 -20.76 13.75 1.23
C ALA A 157 -19.98 12.62 1.92
N ALA A 158 -20.68 11.70 2.60
CA ALA A 158 -20.05 10.53 3.21
C ALA A 158 -19.33 9.67 2.15
N HIS A 159 -19.96 9.43 1.00
CA HIS A 159 -19.35 8.69 -0.10
C HIS A 159 -18.11 9.40 -0.67
N ALA A 160 -18.14 10.74 -0.79
CA ALA A 160 -16.99 11.54 -1.21
C ALA A 160 -15.86 11.59 -0.16
N SER A 161 -16.18 11.38 1.11
CA SER A 161 -15.27 11.44 2.26
C SER A 161 -14.53 10.13 2.53
N LEU A 162 -15.11 8.98 2.15
CA LEU A 162 -14.47 7.68 2.28
C LEU A 162 -13.16 7.63 1.48
N ARG A 163 -12.03 7.63 2.20
CA ARG A 163 -10.70 7.52 1.60
C ARG A 163 -10.55 6.17 0.88
N GLY A 164 -10.51 6.21 -0.46
CA GLY A 164 -10.19 5.03 -1.27
C GLY A 164 -10.75 5.04 -2.69
N SER A 165 -11.71 5.92 -3.01
CA SER A 165 -12.37 5.91 -4.32
C SER A 165 -11.63 6.69 -5.42
N GLY A 166 -10.56 7.43 -5.08
CA GLY A 166 -9.76 8.20 -6.05
C GLY A 166 -10.45 9.45 -6.61
N ARG A 167 -11.58 9.90 -6.06
CA ARG A 167 -12.37 10.99 -6.63
C ARG A 167 -12.72 12.01 -5.53
N VAL A 168 -12.37 13.28 -5.76
CA VAL A 168 -12.74 14.44 -4.95
C VAL A 168 -11.94 14.67 -3.65
N GLY A 169 -12.08 13.88 -2.57
CA GLY A 169 -11.52 14.24 -1.24
C GLY A 169 -9.99 14.42 -1.13
N ARG A 170 -9.21 14.01 -2.14
CA ARG A 170 -7.75 14.23 -2.18
C ARG A 170 -7.26 15.22 -3.22
N SER A 171 -8.07 15.62 -4.20
CA SER A 171 -7.67 16.64 -5.17
C SER A 171 -7.66 18.01 -4.51
N ALA A 172 -6.83 18.94 -5.00
CA ALA A 172 -6.81 20.31 -4.48
C ALA A 172 -8.22 20.94 -4.56
N ALA A 173 -8.89 20.74 -5.69
CA ALA A 173 -10.27 21.17 -5.93
C ALA A 173 -11.27 20.57 -4.93
N GLY A 174 -11.21 19.26 -4.67
CA GLY A 174 -12.14 18.63 -3.73
C GLY A 174 -11.83 18.94 -2.27
N ARG A 175 -10.57 19.18 -1.89
CA ARG A 175 -10.22 19.71 -0.55
C ARG A 175 -10.66 21.15 -0.37
N ALA A 176 -10.59 21.94 -1.43
CA ALA A 176 -11.08 23.32 -1.45
C ALA A 176 -12.61 23.42 -1.60
N LEU A 177 -13.31 22.28 -1.69
CA LEU A 177 -14.75 22.22 -1.94
C LEU A 177 -15.17 23.08 -3.12
N SER A 178 -14.36 23.07 -4.19
CA SER A 178 -14.69 23.88 -5.36
C SER A 178 -16.03 23.46 -5.94
N GLU A 179 -16.80 24.43 -6.41
CA GLU A 179 -18.14 24.20 -6.96
C GLU A 179 -18.16 23.08 -7.99
N GLY A 180 -17.22 23.08 -8.95
CA GLY A 180 -17.11 22.02 -9.96
C GLY A 180 -16.85 20.62 -9.37
N ALA A 181 -16.13 20.51 -8.25
CA ALA A 181 -15.89 19.24 -7.57
C ALA A 181 -17.14 18.74 -6.83
N VAL A 182 -17.89 19.65 -6.20
CA VAL A 182 -19.16 19.34 -5.53
C VAL A 182 -20.22 18.92 -6.55
N VAL A 183 -20.40 19.70 -7.62
CA VAL A 183 -21.31 19.36 -8.74
C VAL A 183 -20.95 18.01 -9.34
N SER A 184 -19.66 17.73 -9.58
CA SER A 184 -19.22 16.43 -10.11
C SER A 184 -19.59 15.25 -9.21
N ALA A 185 -19.52 15.42 -7.89
CA ALA A 185 -19.91 14.39 -6.92
C ALA A 185 -21.43 14.16 -6.95
N VAL A 186 -22.21 15.23 -7.02
CA VAL A 186 -23.68 15.17 -7.10
C VAL A 186 -24.10 14.49 -8.41
N VAL A 187 -23.55 14.91 -9.55
CA VAL A 187 -23.77 14.28 -10.88
C VAL A 187 -23.45 12.79 -10.84
N ALA A 188 -22.32 12.41 -10.22
CA ALA A 188 -21.96 11.02 -10.08
C ALA A 188 -22.99 10.24 -9.25
N SER A 189 -23.44 10.80 -8.12
CA SER A 189 -24.47 10.18 -7.29
C SER A 189 -25.80 10.00 -8.02
N VAL A 190 -26.25 11.04 -8.73
CA VAL A 190 -27.49 11.00 -9.52
C VAL A 190 -27.39 9.93 -10.59
N ARG A 191 -26.30 9.92 -11.35
CA ARG A 191 -26.04 8.89 -12.36
C ARG A 191 -26.17 7.47 -11.80
N HIS A 192 -25.57 7.17 -10.66
CA HIS A 192 -25.53 5.79 -10.15
C HIS A 192 -26.81 5.35 -9.44
N LEU A 193 -27.51 6.27 -8.78
CA LEU A 193 -28.62 5.90 -7.89
C LEU A 193 -29.99 6.32 -8.43
N ASP A 194 -30.05 7.32 -9.31
CA ASP A 194 -31.29 7.87 -9.84
C ASP A 194 -31.50 7.52 -11.32
N THR A 195 -30.63 6.71 -11.94
CA THR A 195 -30.76 6.31 -13.36
C THR A 195 -30.39 4.83 -13.54
N PRO A 196 -30.74 4.18 -14.67
CA PRO A 196 -30.37 2.79 -14.94
C PRO A 196 -28.89 2.60 -15.30
N TYR A 197 -28.00 3.59 -15.06
CA TYR A 197 -26.60 3.57 -15.47
C TYR A 197 -25.87 2.27 -15.15
N ASP A 198 -25.98 1.77 -13.92
CA ASP A 198 -25.29 0.56 -13.50
C ASP A 198 -25.82 -0.67 -14.25
N ARG A 199 -27.13 -0.73 -14.52
CA ARG A 199 -27.72 -1.81 -15.32
C ARG A 199 -27.23 -1.77 -16.77
N LEU A 200 -27.11 -0.57 -17.36
CA LEU A 200 -26.56 -0.39 -18.71
C LEU A 200 -25.10 -0.86 -18.79
N LEU A 201 -24.29 -0.55 -17.78
CA LEU A 201 -22.91 -1.05 -17.73
C LEU A 201 -22.86 -2.58 -17.60
N MET A 202 -23.72 -3.15 -16.77
CA MET A 202 -23.81 -4.61 -16.60
C MET A 202 -24.31 -5.33 -17.85
N SER A 203 -25.08 -4.67 -18.72
CA SER A 203 -25.47 -5.20 -20.02
C SER A 203 -24.38 -5.06 -21.10
N GLY A 204 -23.15 -4.66 -20.72
CA GLY A 204 -22.02 -4.50 -21.63
C GLY A 204 -22.00 -3.17 -22.40
N MET A 205 -22.90 -2.22 -22.10
CA MET A 205 -22.93 -0.93 -22.79
C MET A 205 -21.67 -0.10 -22.48
N PRO A 206 -20.98 0.45 -23.50
CA PRO A 206 -19.84 1.33 -23.28
C PRO A 206 -20.20 2.55 -22.42
N ARG A 207 -19.29 2.96 -21.53
CA ARG A 207 -19.52 4.04 -20.55
C ARG A 207 -19.96 5.37 -21.18
N HIS A 208 -19.41 5.72 -22.34
CA HIS A 208 -19.72 6.98 -23.03
C HIS A 208 -21.16 6.98 -23.56
N GLU A 209 -21.62 5.85 -24.09
CA GLU A 209 -22.98 5.65 -24.59
C GLU A 209 -23.99 5.59 -23.44
N ALA A 210 -23.68 4.85 -22.37
CA ALA A 210 -24.51 4.80 -21.18
C ALA A 210 -24.69 6.20 -20.56
N ARG A 211 -23.63 7.03 -20.54
CA ARG A 211 -23.71 8.43 -20.08
C ARG A 211 -24.57 9.31 -20.99
N ARG A 212 -24.44 9.16 -22.32
CA ARG A 212 -25.27 9.89 -23.29
C ARG A 212 -26.75 9.56 -23.12
N ARG A 213 -27.07 8.28 -22.88
CA ARG A 213 -28.45 7.80 -22.75
C ARG A 213 -29.18 8.35 -21.52
N ILE A 214 -28.48 8.53 -20.41
CA ILE A 214 -29.06 9.03 -19.15
C ILE A 214 -28.93 10.54 -18.98
N ALA A 215 -28.29 11.26 -19.91
CA ALA A 215 -27.90 12.67 -19.72
C ALA A 215 -29.10 13.56 -19.37
N THR A 216 -30.20 13.44 -20.10
CA THR A 216 -31.43 14.20 -19.87
C THR A 216 -32.05 13.93 -18.50
N GLU A 217 -32.02 12.67 -18.04
CA GLU A 217 -32.55 12.27 -16.73
C GLU A 217 -31.71 12.86 -15.59
N VAL A 218 -30.38 12.79 -15.72
CA VAL A 218 -29.44 13.42 -14.77
C VAL A 218 -29.65 14.93 -14.72
N GLU A 219 -29.72 15.61 -15.87
CA GLU A 219 -29.95 17.05 -15.94
C GLU A 219 -31.30 17.46 -15.35
N GLY A 220 -32.35 16.66 -15.55
CA GLY A 220 -33.66 16.88 -14.97
C GLY A 220 -33.62 16.92 -13.44
N ARG A 221 -32.94 15.93 -12.83
CA ARG A 221 -32.74 15.87 -11.37
C ARG A 221 -31.91 17.02 -10.83
N LEU A 222 -30.85 17.40 -11.53
CA LEU A 222 -30.01 18.52 -11.10
C LEU A 222 -30.77 19.85 -11.15
N ARG A 223 -31.63 20.05 -12.16
CA ARG A 223 -32.51 21.23 -12.24
C ARG A 223 -33.55 21.24 -11.14
N GLU A 224 -34.18 20.10 -10.86
CA GLU A 224 -35.13 19.93 -9.75
C GLU A 224 -34.49 20.37 -8.41
N TRP A 225 -33.28 19.91 -8.11
CA TRP A 225 -32.59 20.28 -6.86
C TRP A 225 -32.00 21.70 -6.88
N GLY A 226 -31.69 22.26 -8.05
CA GLY A 226 -31.18 23.63 -8.20
C GLY A 226 -32.26 24.73 -8.11
N ALA A 227 -33.53 24.41 -8.41
CA ALA A 227 -34.61 25.38 -8.56
C ALA A 227 -35.05 26.09 -7.26
N GLY A 228 -34.61 25.65 -6.08
CA GLY A 228 -34.97 26.24 -4.78
C GLY A 228 -34.45 27.66 -4.50
N ARG A 229 -33.78 28.33 -5.45
CA ARG A 229 -33.46 29.78 -5.36
C ARG A 229 -34.55 30.70 -5.91
N VAL A 230 -35.57 30.17 -6.60
CA VAL A 230 -36.59 31.00 -7.26
C VAL A 230 -37.82 31.13 -6.36
N GLY A 231 -37.75 32.07 -5.42
CA GLY A 231 -38.85 32.33 -4.50
C GLY A 231 -38.68 33.59 -3.66
N GLY A 232 -38.36 34.73 -4.28
CA GLY A 232 -38.36 36.02 -3.59
C GLY A 232 -38.05 37.20 -4.50
N GLY A 233 -39.08 37.97 -4.83
CA GLY A 233 -38.97 39.33 -5.38
C GLY A 233 -39.30 39.46 -6.87
N GLY A 234 -40.57 39.67 -7.19
CA GLY A 234 -41.01 40.02 -8.54
C GLY A 234 -40.71 41.47 -8.93
N GLY A 235 -40.74 41.74 -10.23
CA GLY A 235 -41.03 43.06 -10.78
C GLY A 235 -40.12 43.55 -11.91
N GLY A 236 -40.46 43.19 -13.14
CA GLY A 236 -40.41 44.13 -14.27
C GLY A 236 -39.18 44.13 -15.19
N GLY A 237 -39.45 43.99 -16.49
CA GLY A 237 -38.62 44.56 -17.55
C GLY A 237 -38.07 43.56 -18.55
N GLY A 238 -38.62 43.55 -19.76
CA GLY A 238 -38.26 42.63 -20.83
C GLY A 238 -36.91 42.93 -21.50
N GLY A 239 -36.47 41.98 -22.31
CA GLY A 239 -35.28 42.12 -23.15
C GLY A 239 -34.81 40.77 -23.65
N GLY A 240 -35.22 40.41 -24.88
CA GLY A 240 -34.82 39.17 -25.51
C GLY A 240 -33.30 39.05 -25.68
N GLY A 241 -32.77 37.87 -25.41
CA GLY A 241 -31.40 37.49 -25.69
C GLY A 241 -31.31 35.97 -25.79
N ALA A 242 -31.17 35.46 -27.01
CA ALA A 242 -30.98 34.04 -27.26
C ALA A 242 -29.70 33.53 -26.56
N PRO A 243 -29.69 32.33 -25.97
CA PRO A 243 -28.48 31.75 -25.41
C PRO A 243 -27.49 31.41 -26.54
N PRO A 244 -26.18 31.65 -26.38
CA PRO A 244 -25.20 31.33 -27.40
C PRO A 244 -25.01 29.81 -27.53
N PRO A 245 -24.76 29.29 -28.74
CA PRO A 245 -24.53 27.87 -28.96
C PRO A 245 -23.18 27.43 -28.40
N ILE A 246 -23.19 26.38 -27.57
CA ILE A 246 -21.97 25.67 -27.17
C ILE A 246 -21.60 24.73 -28.32
N GLY A 247 -20.83 25.26 -29.27
CA GLY A 247 -20.18 24.52 -30.36
C GLY A 247 -18.65 24.58 -30.24
N PRO A 248 -17.91 23.55 -30.66
CA PRO A 248 -16.54 23.29 -30.21
C PRO A 248 -15.50 23.91 -31.15
N ARG A 249 -14.43 24.53 -30.61
CA ARG A 249 -13.21 24.89 -31.36
C ARG A 249 -12.01 24.95 -30.39
N VAL A 250 -11.18 23.92 -30.32
CA VAL A 250 -9.96 23.51 -31.10
C VAL A 250 -8.66 23.76 -30.32
N SER A 251 -7.91 22.66 -30.20
CA SER A 251 -6.47 22.50 -30.40
C SER A 251 -5.48 23.48 -29.77
N SER A 252 -4.64 22.94 -28.89
CA SER A 252 -3.19 23.01 -29.09
C SER A 252 -2.43 21.87 -28.40
N PRO A 253 -1.22 21.55 -28.88
CA PRO A 253 -0.66 20.20 -28.87
C PRO A 253 0.22 19.95 -27.65
N VAL A 254 0.21 18.73 -27.13
CA VAL A 254 1.30 18.25 -26.27
C VAL A 254 1.76 16.90 -26.78
N VAL A 255 2.87 16.97 -27.51
CA VAL A 255 4.01 16.05 -27.56
C VAL A 255 3.72 14.61 -27.12
N GLY A 256 3.75 13.72 -28.10
CA GLY A 256 3.70 12.28 -27.90
C GLY A 256 4.91 11.77 -27.11
N MET A 257 4.62 11.06 -26.02
CA MET A 257 5.56 10.15 -25.39
C MET A 257 5.04 8.73 -25.63
N VAL A 258 5.65 8.08 -26.61
CA VAL A 258 5.47 6.67 -26.95
C VAL A 258 6.11 5.85 -25.84
N ILE A 259 5.32 5.03 -25.14
CA ILE A 259 5.82 3.89 -24.37
C ILE A 259 5.00 2.68 -24.77
N ASP A 260 5.57 1.92 -25.71
CA ASP A 260 5.24 0.52 -25.99
C ASP A 260 5.50 -0.34 -24.74
N HIS A 261 4.47 -1.04 -24.26
CA HIS A 261 4.65 -2.32 -23.55
C HIS A 261 3.36 -3.15 -23.50
N GLU A 262 3.04 -3.83 -24.61
CA GLU A 262 2.29 -5.08 -24.55
C GLU A 262 3.12 -6.19 -25.20
N ARG A 263 3.87 -6.93 -24.36
CA ARG A 263 4.27 -8.30 -24.65
C ARG A 263 3.21 -9.22 -24.07
N GLY A 264 2.74 -10.12 -24.93
CA GLY A 264 1.62 -11.03 -24.68
C GLY A 264 1.85 -12.05 -23.58
N CYS A 265 0.71 -12.49 -23.03
CA CYS A 265 0.57 -13.79 -22.40
C CYS A 265 0.06 -14.78 -23.46
N THR A 266 0.92 -15.71 -23.86
CA THR A 266 0.57 -17.11 -24.16
C THR A 266 1.32 -17.97 -23.17
#